data_AF-A0A8T2N5V4-F1
#
_entry.id   AF-A0A8T2N5V4-F1
#
_cell.length_a   1.000
_cell.length_b   1.000
_cell.length_c   1.000
_cell.angle_alpha   90.00
_cell.angle_beta   90.00
_cell.angle_gamma   90.00
#
_symmetry.space_group_name_H-M   'P 1'
#
loop_
_entity.id
_entity.type
_entity.pdbx_description
1 polymer ?
#
loop_
_entity_poly.entity_id
_entity_poly.type
_entity_poly.pdbx_seq_one_letter_code
_entity_poly.pdbx_strand_id
1 'polypeptide(L)'
;TSQRITVIELITRCVKHIFRTFLQAVELSTLSTAISHFLNCFLSSALPTTPRPPPALPPSHRKSRRRRARGPGGAGEGPAWASLTPRGLWRAIISEAQSYFHYSLQGENADSTVELYQLQKVTLLREICIKTGVQVQLREYSFDSRHKPLFTENDILSISPLVKQLRPQASDGVRTLQAARTQLQQ
;
A
#
# COMPACT_ATOMS: atom_id res chain seq x y z
N THR A 1 -13.57 0.35 -25.97
CA THR A 1 -13.14 -0.74 -25.05
C THR A 1 -11.64 -0.73 -24.82
N SER A 2 -10.80 -0.59 -25.86
CA SER A 2 -9.33 -0.63 -25.73
C SER A 2 -8.75 0.44 -24.80
N GLN A 3 -9.22 1.69 -24.87
CA GLN A 3 -8.71 2.79 -24.04
C GLN A 3 -8.88 2.56 -22.53
N ARG A 4 -10.04 2.01 -22.10
CA ARG A 4 -10.31 1.67 -20.70
C ARG A 4 -9.26 0.70 -20.15
N ILE A 5 -8.96 -0.35 -20.91
CA ILE A 5 -8.01 -1.39 -20.51
C ILE A 5 -6.61 -0.79 -20.41
N THR A 6 -6.20 0.03 -21.39
CA THR A 6 -4.90 0.70 -21.37
C THR A 6 -4.75 1.60 -20.14
N VAL A 7 -5.77 2.40 -19.80
CA VAL A 7 -5.73 3.29 -18.64
C VAL A 7 -5.71 2.49 -17.33
N ILE A 8 -6.51 1.42 -17.21
CA ILE A 8 -6.47 0.53 -16.05
C ILE A 8 -5.08 -0.09 -15.87
N GLU A 9 -4.49 -0.65 -16.92
CA GLU A 9 -3.15 -1.24 -16.86
C GLU A 9 -2.09 -0.19 -16.50
N LEU A 10 -2.17 1.01 -17.09
CA LEU A 10 -1.27 2.11 -16.78
C LEU A 10 -1.32 2.49 -15.30
N ILE A 11 -2.53 2.79 -14.78
CA ILE A 11 -2.73 3.17 -13.37
C ILE A 11 -2.24 2.05 -12.45
N THR A 12 -2.64 0.82 -12.71
CA THR A 12 -2.33 -0.31 -11.84
C THR A 12 -0.85 -0.70 -11.85
N ARG A 13 -0.13 -0.44 -12.94
CA ARG A 13 1.34 -0.57 -12.99
C ARG A 13 2.02 0.47 -12.11
N CYS A 14 1.58 1.73 -12.18
CA CYS A 14 2.13 2.81 -11.37
C CYS A 14 1.87 2.55 -9.88
N VAL A 15 0.61 2.28 -9.53
CA VAL A 15 0.20 1.98 -8.15
C VAL A 15 0.97 0.78 -7.59
N LYS A 16 1.16 -0.28 -8.36
CA LYS A 16 1.96 -1.45 -7.93
C LYS A 16 3.41 -1.06 -7.61
N HIS A 17 4.02 -0.18 -8.39
CA HIS A 17 5.39 0.26 -8.14
C HIS A 17 5.49 1.11 -6.87
N ILE A 18 4.61 2.11 -6.74
CA ILE A 18 4.50 2.94 -5.52
C ILE A 18 4.23 2.06 -4.30
N PHE A 19 3.31 1.09 -4.41
CA PHE A 19 2.95 0.17 -3.33
C PHE A 19 4.13 -0.68 -2.85
N ARG A 20 5.01 -1.12 -3.78
CA ARG A 20 6.22 -1.88 -3.40
C ARG A 20 7.16 -1.04 -2.54
N THR A 21 7.40 0.21 -2.92
CA THR A 21 8.24 1.13 -2.14
C THR A 21 7.56 1.48 -0.81
N PHE A 22 6.24 1.69 -0.82
CA PHE A 22 5.46 1.93 0.39
C PHE A 22 5.61 0.78 1.41
N LEU A 23 5.48 -0.47 0.96
CA LEU A 23 5.60 -1.64 1.84
C LEU A 23 6.99 -1.84 2.43
N GLN A 24 8.06 -1.36 1.78
CA GLN A 24 9.42 -1.46 2.33
C GLN A 24 9.61 -0.65 3.62
N ALA A 25 8.79 0.38 3.84
CA ALA A 25 8.83 1.23 5.02
C ALA A 25 7.82 0.81 6.12
N VAL A 26 7.13 -0.32 5.94
CA VAL A 26 6.06 -0.78 6.84
C VAL A 26 6.54 -1.95 7.69
N GLU A 27 6.33 -1.84 9.00
CA GLU A 27 6.58 -2.95 9.93
C GLU A 27 5.52 -4.05 9.78
N LEU A 28 5.92 -5.32 9.91
CA LEU A 28 5.00 -6.47 9.78
C LEU A 28 3.82 -6.40 10.77
N SER A 29 4.03 -5.84 11.96
CA SER A 29 3.02 -5.65 13.01
C SER A 29 1.86 -4.73 12.59
N THR A 30 2.09 -3.82 11.64
CA THR A 30 1.12 -2.82 11.19
C THR A 30 0.76 -2.98 9.72
N LEU A 31 1.13 -4.10 9.11
CA LEU A 31 1.02 -4.35 7.68
C LEU A 31 -0.43 -4.26 7.18
N SER A 32 -1.37 -4.92 7.84
CA SER A 32 -2.79 -4.87 7.47
C SER A 32 -3.37 -3.45 7.57
N THR A 33 -3.00 -2.71 8.61
CA THR A 33 -3.41 -1.31 8.80
C THR A 33 -2.83 -0.42 7.70
N ALA A 34 -1.55 -0.58 7.35
CA ALA A 34 -0.90 0.18 6.30
C ALA A 34 -1.47 -0.13 4.90
N ILE A 35 -1.74 -1.40 4.59
CA ILE A 35 -2.35 -1.82 3.32
C ILE A 35 -3.77 -1.26 3.19
N SER A 36 -4.59 -1.36 4.24
CA SER A 36 -5.94 -0.79 4.23
C SER A 36 -5.92 0.74 4.05
N HIS A 37 -5.00 1.45 4.71
CA HIS A 37 -4.77 2.88 4.52
C HIS A 37 -4.37 3.23 3.07
N PHE A 38 -3.46 2.47 2.49
CA PHE A 38 -3.05 2.65 1.09
C PHE A 38 -4.22 2.45 0.12
N LEU A 39 -5.01 1.38 0.29
CA LEU A 39 -6.17 1.10 -0.55
C LEU A 39 -7.26 2.19 -0.40
N ASN A 40 -7.46 2.70 0.81
CA ASN A 40 -8.34 3.84 1.05
C ASN A 40 -7.84 5.10 0.33
N CYS A 41 -6.53 5.39 0.37
CA CYS A 41 -5.95 6.50 -0.38
C CYS A 41 -6.09 6.34 -1.89
N PHE A 42 -6.05 5.09 -2.38
CA PHE A 42 -6.16 4.81 -3.80
C PHE A 42 -7.60 4.88 -4.32
N LEU A 43 -8.57 4.31 -3.59
CA LEU A 43 -9.93 4.06 -4.10
C LEU A 43 -11.01 4.96 -3.47
N SER A 44 -10.72 5.62 -2.35
CA SER A 44 -11.63 6.55 -1.70
C SER A 44 -11.18 7.99 -1.88
N SER A 45 -12.14 8.87 -2.16
CA SER A 45 -11.93 10.32 -2.19
C SER A 45 -12.27 10.99 -0.85
N ALA A 46 -12.78 10.22 0.12
CA ALA A 46 -13.06 10.74 1.46
C ALA A 46 -11.76 11.01 2.23
N LEU A 47 -11.79 11.97 3.16
CA LEU A 47 -10.62 12.29 3.98
C LEU A 47 -10.08 11.02 4.66
N PRO A 48 -8.75 10.81 4.67
CA PRO A 48 -8.17 9.71 5.40
C PRO A 48 -8.55 9.88 6.86
N THR A 49 -9.33 8.94 7.40
CA THR A 49 -9.39 8.76 8.84
C THR A 49 -8.00 8.27 9.21
N THR A 50 -7.15 9.18 9.71
CA THR A 50 -5.87 8.81 10.30
C THR A 50 -6.10 7.58 11.18
N PRO A 51 -5.31 6.50 11.03
CA PRO A 51 -5.48 5.32 11.87
C PRO A 51 -5.42 5.75 13.32
N ARG A 52 -6.59 5.89 13.95
CA ARG A 52 -6.64 6.32 15.34
C ARG A 52 -6.11 5.12 16.11
N PRO A 53 -5.05 5.26 16.92
CA PRO A 53 -4.71 4.20 17.85
C PRO A 53 -5.98 3.86 18.66
N PRO A 54 -6.23 2.57 18.96
CA PRO A 54 -7.41 2.18 19.70
C PRO A 54 -7.54 3.06 20.95
N PRO A 55 -8.75 3.56 21.29
CA PRO A 55 -8.93 4.31 22.51
C PRO A 55 -8.39 3.46 23.65
N ALA A 56 -7.41 4.00 24.38
CA ALA A 56 -6.90 3.36 25.58
C ALA A 56 -8.10 2.97 26.44
N LEU A 57 -8.18 1.67 26.78
CA LEU A 57 -9.20 1.14 27.67
C LEU A 57 -9.33 2.06 28.89
N PRO A 58 -10.55 2.37 29.36
CA PRO A 58 -10.72 3.24 30.52
C PRO A 58 -9.95 2.63 31.70
N PRO A 59 -9.22 3.45 32.47
CA PRO A 59 -8.46 2.95 33.61
C PRO A 59 -9.44 2.36 34.62
N SER A 60 -9.32 1.04 34.83
CA SER A 60 -9.93 0.37 35.97
C SER A 60 -9.51 1.10 37.24
N HIS A 61 -10.50 1.56 37.99
CA HIS A 61 -10.35 2.29 39.24
C HIS A 61 -9.57 1.44 40.26
N ARG A 62 -8.25 1.65 40.37
CA ARG A 62 -7.49 1.34 41.59
C ARG A 62 -6.40 2.39 41.82
N LYS A 63 -6.69 3.27 42.78
CA LYS A 63 -5.78 4.27 43.37
C LYS A 63 -4.44 3.63 43.78
N SER A 64 -3.33 4.17 43.29
CA SER A 64 -2.16 4.46 44.13
C SER A 64 -1.24 5.48 43.45
N ARG A 65 -0.59 6.26 44.29
CA ARG A 65 -0.05 7.60 44.11
C ARG A 65 1.47 7.54 43.99
N ARG A 66 2.06 8.00 42.88
CA ARG A 66 3.29 8.83 42.87
C ARG A 66 3.69 9.30 41.46
N ARG A 67 3.79 10.63 41.35
CA ARG A 67 4.30 11.43 40.22
C ARG A 67 5.73 11.03 39.83
N ARG A 68 6.01 10.95 38.52
CA ARG A 68 7.19 11.61 37.90
C ARG A 68 6.78 12.20 36.55
N ALA A 69 7.15 13.46 36.37
CA ALA A 69 6.82 14.30 35.24
C ALA A 69 7.59 13.89 33.97
N ARG A 70 6.87 13.86 32.85
CA ARG A 70 7.33 14.17 31.48
C ARG A 70 6.19 15.04 30.92
N GLY A 71 6.32 16.36 30.96
CA GLY A 71 6.90 17.14 29.87
C GLY A 71 5.82 17.45 28.82
N PRO A 72 5.46 18.72 28.55
CA PRO A 72 4.52 19.06 27.48
C PRO A 72 5.28 19.05 26.15
N GLY A 73 5.12 18.00 25.35
CA GLY A 73 5.77 17.90 24.05
C GLY A 73 5.88 16.46 23.58
N GLY A 74 5.18 16.16 22.49
CA GLY A 74 5.19 14.84 21.86
C GLY A 74 3.80 14.42 21.42
N ALA A 75 3.20 15.17 20.48
CA ALA A 75 2.30 14.52 19.54
C ALA A 75 3.16 13.46 18.84
N GLY A 76 3.03 12.20 19.26
CA GLY A 76 3.84 11.11 18.71
C GLY A 76 3.67 11.12 17.20
N GLU A 77 4.77 11.38 16.49
CA GLU A 77 4.79 11.21 15.04
C GLU A 77 4.34 9.78 14.75
N GLY A 78 3.17 9.65 14.14
CA GLY A 78 2.68 8.36 13.68
C GLY A 78 3.66 7.74 12.70
N PRO A 79 3.55 6.43 12.42
CA PRO A 79 4.47 5.78 11.50
C PRO A 79 4.46 6.51 10.15
N ALA A 80 5.63 6.69 9.53
CA ALA A 80 5.80 7.57 8.37
C ALA A 80 4.83 7.27 7.22
N TRP A 81 4.43 6.00 7.04
CA TRP A 81 3.45 5.56 6.05
C TRP A 81 2.04 6.16 6.26
N ALA A 82 1.68 6.53 7.50
CA ALA A 82 0.39 7.13 7.83
C ALA A 82 0.24 8.57 7.32
N SER A 83 1.35 9.21 6.91
CA SER A 83 1.33 10.53 6.29
C SER A 83 0.83 10.52 4.83
N LEU A 84 0.72 9.33 4.21
CA LEU A 84 0.19 9.20 2.86
C LEU A 84 -1.26 9.67 2.80
N THR A 85 -1.58 10.57 1.87
CA THR A 85 -2.94 11.09 1.66
C THR A 85 -3.46 10.66 0.28
N PRO A 86 -4.78 10.60 0.07
CA PRO A 86 -5.35 10.29 -1.25
C PRO A 86 -4.79 11.21 -2.34
N ARG A 87 -4.77 12.53 -2.09
CA ARG A 87 -4.21 13.53 -3.02
C ARG A 87 -2.70 13.35 -3.23
N GLY A 88 -1.96 12.97 -2.20
CA GLY A 88 -0.52 12.69 -2.31
C GLY A 88 -0.26 11.48 -3.21
N LEU A 89 -1.02 10.40 -2.99
CA LEU A 89 -0.91 9.18 -3.80
C LEU A 89 -1.27 9.43 -5.26
N TRP A 90 -2.39 10.11 -5.54
CA TRP A 90 -2.81 10.38 -6.92
C TRP A 90 -1.84 11.31 -7.66
N ARG A 91 -1.24 12.30 -7.00
CA ARG A 91 -0.13 13.08 -7.59
C ARG A 91 1.06 12.21 -7.94
N ALA A 92 1.43 11.26 -7.07
CA ALA A 92 2.51 10.32 -7.36
C ALA A 92 2.17 9.42 -8.57
N ILE A 93 0.92 8.93 -8.67
CA ILE A 93 0.46 8.13 -9.82
C ILE A 93 0.56 8.93 -11.13
N ILE A 94 0.07 10.17 -11.15
CA ILE A 94 0.14 11.04 -12.35
C ILE A 94 1.60 11.30 -12.73
N SER A 95 2.44 11.64 -11.75
CA SER A 95 3.87 11.89 -11.97
C SER A 95 4.56 10.65 -12.53
N GLU A 96 4.26 9.46 -12.00
CA GLU A 96 4.86 8.21 -12.44
C GLU A 96 4.39 7.80 -13.84
N ALA A 97 3.10 7.99 -14.14
CA ALA A 97 2.54 7.79 -15.47
C ALA A 97 3.24 8.67 -16.51
N GLN A 98 3.47 9.94 -16.17
CA GLN A 98 4.17 10.87 -17.05
C GLN A 98 5.66 10.53 -17.22
N SER A 99 6.35 10.15 -16.14
CA SER A 99 7.80 9.89 -16.19
C SER A 99 8.15 8.56 -16.86
N TYR A 100 7.41 7.49 -16.58
CA TYR A 100 7.72 6.14 -17.10
C TYR A 100 7.06 5.85 -18.44
N PHE A 101 5.88 6.41 -18.70
CA PHE A 101 5.07 6.07 -19.87
C PHE A 101 4.79 7.25 -20.79
N HIS A 102 5.26 8.46 -20.45
CA HIS A 102 5.01 9.69 -21.20
C HIS A 102 3.52 9.96 -21.43
N TYR A 103 2.68 9.54 -20.48
CA TYR A 103 1.23 9.66 -20.57
C TYR A 103 0.69 10.62 -19.51
N SER A 104 -0.05 11.64 -19.97
CA SER A 104 -0.68 12.63 -19.10
C SER A 104 -2.07 12.16 -18.64
N LEU A 105 -2.13 11.63 -17.41
CA LEU A 105 -3.39 11.20 -16.80
C LEU A 105 -4.21 12.40 -16.34
N GLN A 106 -5.45 12.53 -16.82
CA GLN A 106 -6.29 13.73 -16.66
C GLN A 106 -7.23 13.67 -15.44
N GLY A 107 -6.89 12.90 -14.40
CA GLY A 107 -7.71 12.72 -13.21
C GLY A 107 -6.92 12.92 -11.91
N GLU A 108 -7.40 13.81 -11.04
CA GLU A 108 -6.72 14.18 -9.79
C GLU A 108 -6.97 13.20 -8.63
N ASN A 109 -8.02 12.38 -8.74
CA ASN A 109 -8.46 11.43 -7.72
C ASN A 109 -9.16 10.23 -8.37
N ALA A 110 -9.52 9.24 -7.54
CA ALA A 110 -10.16 8.01 -7.98
C ALA A 110 -11.49 8.25 -8.69
N ASP A 111 -12.36 9.10 -8.13
CA ASP A 111 -13.70 9.36 -8.66
C ASP A 111 -13.63 10.06 -10.01
N SER A 112 -12.86 11.14 -10.10
CA SER A 112 -12.69 11.90 -11.34
C SER A 112 -12.09 11.05 -12.45
N THR A 113 -11.12 10.18 -12.13
CA THR A 113 -10.52 9.27 -13.11
C THR A 113 -11.51 8.18 -13.56
N VAL A 114 -12.29 7.65 -12.61
CA VAL A 114 -13.31 6.63 -12.90
C VAL A 114 -14.42 7.21 -13.76
N GLU A 115 -14.87 8.43 -13.51
CA GLU A 115 -15.88 9.10 -14.31
C GLU A 115 -15.35 9.44 -15.72
N LEU A 116 -14.16 10.06 -15.80
CA LEU A 116 -13.57 10.51 -17.06
C LEU A 116 -13.31 9.35 -18.04
N TYR A 117 -12.70 8.27 -17.56
CA TYR A 117 -12.37 7.11 -18.39
C TYR A 117 -13.44 6.02 -18.31
N GLN A 118 -14.55 6.28 -17.62
CA GLN A 118 -15.66 5.35 -17.42
C GLN A 118 -15.16 4.04 -16.80
N LEU A 119 -14.33 4.05 -15.77
CA LEU A 119 -13.80 2.82 -15.15
C LEU A 119 -14.76 2.28 -14.08
N GLN A 120 -14.36 1.21 -13.41
CA GLN A 120 -15.03 0.75 -12.19
C GLN A 120 -13.98 0.56 -11.11
N LYS A 121 -14.21 1.11 -9.91
CA LYS A 121 -13.29 0.99 -8.77
C LYS A 121 -13.02 -0.46 -8.38
N VAL A 122 -14.04 -1.33 -8.50
CA VAL A 122 -13.89 -2.78 -8.26
C VAL A 122 -12.88 -3.42 -9.22
N THR A 123 -12.81 -2.97 -10.48
CA THR A 123 -11.82 -3.45 -11.45
C THR A 123 -10.42 -3.03 -11.04
N LEU A 124 -10.24 -1.77 -10.62
CA LEU A 124 -8.95 -1.27 -10.13
C LEU A 124 -8.50 -2.04 -8.88
N LEU A 125 -9.40 -2.26 -7.92
CA LEU A 125 -9.14 -3.06 -6.73
C LEU A 125 -8.67 -4.47 -7.10
N ARG A 126 -9.43 -5.15 -7.98
CA ARG A 126 -9.11 -6.51 -8.43
C ARG A 126 -7.73 -6.59 -9.07
N GLU A 127 -7.42 -5.67 -9.97
CA GLU A 127 -6.12 -5.62 -10.65
C GLU A 127 -4.97 -5.40 -9.66
N ILE A 128 -5.14 -4.52 -8.67
CA ILE A 128 -4.12 -4.31 -7.64
C ILE A 128 -3.93 -5.55 -6.77
N CYS A 129 -5.01 -6.17 -6.29
CA CYS A 129 -4.92 -7.40 -5.50
C CYS A 129 -4.18 -8.51 -6.26
N ILE A 130 -4.53 -8.72 -7.54
CA ILE A 130 -3.87 -9.72 -8.40
C ILE A 130 -2.40 -9.39 -8.64
N LYS A 131 -2.03 -8.12 -8.87
CA LYS A 131 -0.64 -7.75 -9.19
C LYS A 131 0.27 -7.66 -7.97
N THR A 132 -0.29 -7.47 -6.78
CA THR A 132 0.46 -7.31 -5.52
C THR A 132 0.43 -8.56 -4.65
N GLY A 133 -0.55 -9.45 -4.86
CA GLY A 133 -0.77 -10.63 -4.04
C GLY A 133 -1.49 -10.34 -2.73
N VAL A 134 -2.06 -9.14 -2.57
CA VAL A 134 -2.92 -8.79 -1.42
C VAL A 134 -4.23 -9.57 -1.51
N GLN A 135 -4.57 -10.25 -0.43
CA GLN A 135 -5.85 -10.95 -0.26
C GLN A 135 -6.76 -10.11 0.62
N VAL A 136 -7.93 -9.75 0.08
CA VAL A 136 -8.97 -8.99 0.78
C VAL A 136 -10.16 -9.87 1.11
N GLN A 137 -10.86 -9.58 2.20
CA GLN A 137 -12.06 -10.30 2.62
C GLN A 137 -13.15 -10.20 1.56
N LEU A 138 -13.85 -11.31 1.31
CA LEU A 138 -15.03 -11.31 0.45
C LEU A 138 -16.21 -10.67 1.19
N ARG A 139 -16.55 -9.45 0.80
CA ARG A 139 -17.75 -8.74 1.26
C ARG A 139 -18.17 -7.71 0.23
N GLU A 140 -19.33 -7.11 0.46
CA GLU A 140 -19.78 -5.97 -0.31
C GLU A 140 -19.01 -4.70 0.11
N TYR A 141 -18.40 -4.04 -0.88
CA TYR A 141 -17.63 -2.82 -0.70
C TYR A 141 -18.42 -1.65 -1.31
N SER A 142 -18.89 -0.74 -0.46
CA SER A 142 -19.55 0.50 -0.88
C SER A 142 -18.52 1.60 -1.08
N PHE A 143 -18.23 1.94 -2.33
CA PHE A 143 -17.22 2.93 -2.70
C PHE A 143 -17.69 4.39 -2.56
N ASP A 144 -18.98 4.62 -2.26
CA ASP A 144 -19.61 5.94 -2.18
C ASP A 144 -19.75 6.45 -0.74
N SER A 145 -19.49 5.58 0.25
CA SER A 145 -19.63 5.94 1.66
C SER A 145 -18.54 6.92 2.10
N ARG A 146 -18.95 8.10 2.55
CA ARG A 146 -18.05 9.14 3.08
C ARG A 146 -17.86 9.09 4.60
N HIS A 147 -18.69 8.32 5.30
CA HIS A 147 -18.75 8.32 6.77
C HIS A 147 -17.92 7.19 7.41
N LYS A 148 -17.54 6.17 6.63
CA LYS A 148 -16.75 5.03 7.08
C LYS A 148 -15.59 4.79 6.12
N PRO A 149 -14.38 4.44 6.60
CA PRO A 149 -13.32 3.98 5.71
C PRO A 149 -13.78 2.76 4.90
N LEU A 150 -13.41 2.72 3.63
CA LEU A 150 -13.80 1.66 2.70
C LEU A 150 -13.17 0.31 3.11
N PHE A 151 -11.90 0.34 3.49
CA PHE A 151 -11.13 -0.78 4.02
C PHE A 151 -10.72 -0.52 5.47
N THR A 152 -10.68 -1.60 6.23
CA THR A 152 -10.16 -1.70 7.59
C THR A 152 -9.08 -2.77 7.62
N GLU A 153 -8.30 -2.83 8.70
CA GLU A 153 -7.25 -3.85 8.84
C GLU A 153 -7.80 -5.29 8.81
N ASN A 154 -9.02 -5.50 9.30
CA ASN A 154 -9.70 -6.80 9.28
C ASN A 154 -10.06 -7.26 7.86
N ASP A 155 -10.14 -6.34 6.90
CA ASP A 155 -10.39 -6.68 5.51
C ASP A 155 -9.15 -7.26 4.83
N ILE A 156 -7.95 -7.09 5.40
CA ILE A 156 -6.70 -7.59 4.83
C ILE A 156 -6.39 -8.95 5.45
N LEU A 157 -6.63 -10.01 4.67
CA LEU A 157 -6.45 -11.40 5.14
C LEU A 157 -4.98 -11.83 5.11
N SER A 158 -4.29 -11.53 4.00
CA SER A 158 -2.88 -11.87 3.84
C SER A 158 -2.25 -11.11 2.67
N ILE A 159 -0.93 -11.19 2.54
CA ILE A 159 -0.21 -10.76 1.34
C ILE A 159 0.79 -11.85 0.95
N SER A 160 0.72 -12.28 -0.31
CA SER A 160 1.61 -13.28 -0.89
C SER A 160 2.57 -12.62 -1.89
N PRO A 161 3.88 -12.57 -1.62
CA PRO A 161 4.83 -11.95 -2.55
C PRO A 161 4.79 -12.65 -3.92
N LEU A 162 4.44 -11.90 -4.97
CA LEU A 162 4.48 -12.41 -6.34
C LEU A 162 5.88 -12.22 -6.92
N VAL A 163 6.70 -13.25 -6.75
CA VAL A 163 8.08 -13.28 -7.25
C VAL A 163 8.09 -13.75 -8.71
N LYS A 164 8.64 -12.93 -9.61
CA LYS A 164 8.77 -13.30 -11.03
C LYS A 164 9.95 -14.23 -11.29
N GLN A 165 11.05 -14.07 -10.57
CA GLN A 165 12.18 -15.00 -10.59
C GLN A 165 12.83 -15.00 -9.20
N LEU A 166 12.78 -16.15 -8.51
CA LEU A 166 13.78 -16.43 -7.48
C LEU A 166 15.13 -16.37 -8.20
N ARG A 167 16.13 -15.65 -7.68
CA ARG A 167 17.45 -15.51 -8.34
C ARG A 167 17.83 -16.86 -8.95
N PRO A 168 17.97 -16.99 -10.28
CA PRO A 168 18.45 -18.23 -10.86
C PRO A 168 19.91 -18.35 -10.43
N GLN A 169 20.15 -19.03 -9.31
CA GLN A 169 21.48 -19.51 -9.00
C GLN A 169 21.69 -20.75 -9.84
N ALA A 170 22.52 -20.63 -10.87
CA ALA A 170 23.04 -21.79 -11.58
C ALA A 170 23.92 -22.56 -10.58
N SER A 171 23.40 -23.66 -10.04
CA SER A 171 24.16 -24.57 -9.16
C SER A 171 25.52 -24.92 -9.77
N ASP A 172 25.53 -25.11 -11.09
CA ASP A 172 26.73 -25.48 -11.84
C ASP A 172 27.72 -24.32 -11.90
N GLY A 173 27.26 -23.09 -12.17
CA GLY A 173 28.14 -21.90 -12.16
C GLY A 173 28.76 -21.63 -10.78
N VAL A 174 28.01 -21.88 -9.70
CA VAL A 174 28.53 -21.79 -8.33
C VAL A 174 29.58 -22.87 -8.08
N ARG A 175 29.32 -24.12 -8.46
CA ARG A 175 30.25 -25.24 -8.32
C ARG A 175 31.53 -25.04 -9.12
N THR A 176 31.43 -24.60 -10.37
CA THR A 176 32.60 -24.32 -11.22
C THR A 176 33.44 -23.18 -10.66
N LEU A 177 32.83 -22.10 -10.18
CA LEU A 177 33.57 -20.98 -9.57
C LEU A 177 34.25 -21.40 -8.27
N GLN A 178 33.60 -22.21 -7.43
CA GLN A 178 34.19 -22.74 -6.22
C GLN A 178 35.38 -23.66 -6.52
N ALA A 179 35.22 -24.59 -7.48
CA ALA A 179 36.28 -25.48 -7.92
C ALA A 179 37.49 -24.70 -8.47
N ALA A 180 37.24 -23.67 -9.29
CA ALA A 180 38.29 -22.79 -9.81
C ALA A 180 39.02 -22.02 -8.68
N ARG A 181 38.28 -21.53 -7.68
CA ARG A 181 38.89 -20.84 -6.52
C ARG A 181 39.76 -21.76 -5.68
N THR A 182 39.33 -23.00 -5.44
CA THR A 182 40.16 -23.97 -4.73
C THR A 182 41.43 -24.34 -5.49
N GLN A 183 41.38 -24.37 -6.83
CA GLN A 183 42.59 -24.62 -7.63
C GLN A 183 43.56 -23.45 -7.65
N LEU A 184 43.08 -22.20 -7.60
CA LEU A 184 43.95 -21.01 -7.56
C LEU A 184 44.66 -20.80 -6.21
N GLN A 185 44.23 -21.51 -5.16
CA GLN A 185 44.80 -21.41 -3.80
C GLN A 185 45.77 -22.55 -3.47
N GLN A 186 46.00 -23.48 -4.41
CA GLN A 186 47.01 -24.55 -4.33
C GLN A 186 48.22 -24.18 -5.16
#